data_AF-J0RTH1-F1
#
_entry.id   AF-J0RTH1-F1
#
_cell.length_a   1.000
_cell.length_b   1.000
_cell.length_c   1.000
_cell.angle_alpha   90.00
_cell.angle_beta   90.00
_cell.angle_gamma   90.00
#
_symmetry.space_group_name_H-M   'P 1'
#
loop_
_entity.id
_entity.type
_entity.pdbx_description
1 polymer ?
#
loop_
_entity_poly.entity_id
_entity_poly.type
_entity_poly.pdbx_seq_one_letter_code
_entity_poly.pdbx_strand_id
1 'polypeptide(L)'
;MEERLADQFERLNKPPLEYFKGVEDFYNAYCKVLEMQDWHAHLLSYVASDYWRVVLCASLLHHYNNQDIEALKELLVKFYYQNWVATQEEPKKQTNCNIIKALKEKKSVESIASIVKEYLDYHKITQDFKKNLQDSKLYEQHKKSSKNSWLRPILILVEYSMSDDPCPKRIQMNDFHIEHILPQQPGSSSQWVKDFSEEERGLYTHSLANLTLLGGTKNAQASNLDFKEKKEIYMGNAVKLGKDKRGREKTFKVMTCYKMTIDVAQYTEWTPKSLEKRKEELIKRIESVLTL
;
A
#
# COMPACT_ATOMS: atom_id res chain seq x y z
N MET A 1 0.83 49.44 -16.43
CA MET A 1 1.77 48.93 -17.44
C MET A 1 1.80 47.44 -17.23
N GLU A 2 1.18 46.65 -18.11
CA GLU A 2 1.20 45.18 -18.00
C GLU A 2 2.63 44.71 -18.30
N GLU A 3 3.29 44.08 -17.33
CA GLU A 3 4.60 43.46 -17.55
C GLU A 3 4.44 42.40 -18.65
N ARG A 4 5.21 42.52 -19.73
CA ARG A 4 5.23 41.52 -20.79
C ARG A 4 6.02 40.32 -20.30
N LEU A 5 5.67 39.12 -20.78
CA LEU A 5 6.39 37.88 -20.46
C LEU A 5 7.91 38.00 -20.72
N ALA A 6 8.30 38.77 -21.74
CA ALA A 6 9.70 39.07 -22.06
C ALA A 6 10.43 39.80 -20.91
N ASP A 7 9.76 40.77 -20.26
CA ASP A 7 10.32 41.56 -19.16
C ASP A 7 10.61 40.68 -17.92
N GLN A 8 9.88 39.57 -17.77
CA GLN A 8 10.12 38.60 -16.68
C GLN A 8 11.34 37.71 -16.95
N PHE A 9 11.63 37.37 -18.22
CA PHE A 9 12.81 36.56 -18.58
C PHE A 9 14.13 37.34 -18.47
N GLU A 10 14.11 38.67 -18.66
CA GLU A 10 15.30 39.50 -18.44
C GLU A 10 15.76 39.50 -16.96
N ARG A 11 14.81 39.45 -16.00
CA ARG A 11 15.12 39.35 -14.56
C ARG A 11 15.76 38.01 -14.15
N LEU A 12 15.65 37.02 -15.02
CA LEU A 12 15.93 35.62 -14.74
C LEU A 12 17.32 35.18 -15.25
N ASN A 13 18.09 36.07 -15.90
CA ASN A 13 19.46 35.84 -16.38
C ASN A 13 19.64 34.60 -17.29
N LYS A 14 18.57 34.13 -17.95
CA LYS A 14 18.61 33.03 -18.92
C LYS A 14 17.65 33.30 -20.09
N PRO A 15 18.00 32.89 -21.32
CA PRO A 15 17.12 33.07 -22.46
C PRO A 15 15.82 32.24 -22.30
N PRO A 16 14.67 32.73 -22.80
CA PRO A 16 13.40 32.01 -22.71
C PRO A 16 13.46 30.54 -23.18
N LEU A 17 14.25 30.27 -24.23
CA LEU A 17 14.46 28.92 -24.76
C LEU A 17 15.08 27.95 -23.73
N GLU A 18 16.01 28.42 -22.90
CA GLU A 18 16.62 27.58 -21.85
C GLU A 18 15.60 27.24 -20.75
N TYR A 19 14.69 28.17 -20.45
CA TYR A 19 13.57 27.90 -19.54
C TYR A 19 12.62 26.85 -20.09
N PHE A 20 12.19 27.00 -21.34
CA PHE A 20 11.31 26.02 -21.98
C PHE A 20 11.96 24.65 -22.08
N LYS A 21 13.28 24.60 -22.33
CA LYS A 21 14.03 23.34 -22.29
C LYS A 21 13.97 22.66 -20.93
N GLY A 22 14.15 23.42 -19.85
CA GLY A 22 14.03 22.89 -18.49
C GLY A 22 12.63 22.35 -18.17
N VAL A 23 11.57 23.01 -18.65
CA VAL A 23 10.18 22.52 -18.52
C VAL A 23 9.97 21.24 -19.31
N GLU A 24 10.48 21.18 -20.55
CA GLU A 24 10.43 19.99 -21.39
C GLU A 24 11.16 18.80 -20.75
N ASP A 25 12.36 19.02 -20.21
CA ASP A 25 13.15 17.98 -19.55
C ASP A 25 12.44 17.46 -18.29
N PHE A 26 11.86 18.36 -17.48
CA PHE A 26 11.05 17.97 -16.32
C PHE A 26 9.81 17.18 -16.75
N TYR A 27 9.09 17.62 -17.78
CA TYR A 27 7.92 16.91 -18.32
C TYR A 27 8.30 15.49 -18.76
N ASN A 28 9.39 15.34 -19.52
CA ASN A 28 9.89 14.05 -19.97
C ASN A 28 10.28 13.14 -18.79
N ALA A 29 10.92 13.68 -17.75
CA ALA A 29 11.23 12.94 -16.54
C ALA A 29 9.96 12.51 -15.79
N TYR A 30 8.97 13.41 -15.70
CA TYR A 30 7.68 13.12 -15.06
C TYR A 30 6.91 12.02 -15.79
N CYS A 31 6.86 12.04 -17.12
CA CYS A 31 6.29 10.96 -17.93
C CYS A 31 6.94 9.62 -17.62
N LYS A 32 8.29 9.56 -17.59
CA LYS A 32 9.02 8.35 -17.22
C LYS A 32 8.65 7.84 -15.83
N VAL A 33 8.50 8.72 -14.84
CA VAL A 33 8.08 8.35 -13.48
C VAL A 33 6.65 7.79 -13.47
N LEU A 34 5.74 8.35 -14.26
CA LEU A 34 4.36 7.82 -14.37
C LEU A 34 4.29 6.46 -15.07
N GLU A 35 5.23 6.19 -15.97
CA GLU A 35 5.30 4.94 -16.73
C GLU A 35 5.96 3.78 -15.96
N MET A 36 6.60 4.04 -14.81
CA MET A 36 7.20 3.00 -13.97
C MET A 36 6.15 1.95 -13.53
N GLN A 37 6.42 0.68 -13.85
CA GLN A 37 5.53 -0.45 -13.57
C GLN A 37 6.03 -1.38 -12.46
N ASP A 38 7.16 -1.05 -11.83
CA ASP A 38 7.65 -1.85 -10.72
C ASP A 38 6.77 -1.67 -9.47
N TRP A 39 6.81 -2.67 -8.59
CA TRP A 39 5.95 -2.70 -7.41
C TRP A 39 6.21 -1.52 -6.44
N HIS A 40 7.44 -1.01 -6.33
CA HIS A 40 7.72 0.17 -5.48
C HIS A 40 7.07 1.44 -6.06
N ALA A 41 7.17 1.66 -7.37
CA ALA A 41 6.47 2.76 -8.04
C ALA A 41 4.95 2.65 -7.88
N HIS A 42 4.41 1.44 -7.99
CA HIS A 42 2.98 1.19 -7.70
C HIS A 42 2.62 1.52 -6.25
N LEU A 43 3.45 1.15 -5.26
CA LEU A 43 3.21 1.48 -3.86
C LEU A 43 3.24 3.00 -3.62
N LEU A 44 4.25 3.70 -4.15
CA LEU A 44 4.34 5.15 -4.07
C LEU A 44 3.12 5.83 -4.70
N SER A 45 2.55 5.27 -5.76
CA SER A 45 1.34 5.81 -6.40
C SER A 45 0.09 5.85 -5.51
N TYR A 46 0.07 5.08 -4.41
CA TYR A 46 -1.01 5.09 -3.43
C TYR A 46 -0.82 6.13 -2.32
N VAL A 47 0.40 6.66 -2.18
CA VAL A 47 0.70 7.75 -1.25
C VAL A 47 0.04 9.03 -1.78
N ALA A 48 -0.71 9.72 -0.92
CA ALA A 48 -1.47 10.91 -1.31
C ALA A 48 -0.59 12.10 -1.73
N SER A 49 0.68 12.11 -1.32
CA SER A 49 1.65 13.17 -1.60
C SER A 49 2.26 13.06 -3.00
N ASP A 50 2.52 14.20 -3.63
CA ASP A 50 3.23 14.29 -4.92
C ASP A 50 4.75 14.40 -4.78
N TYR A 51 5.28 14.61 -3.56
CA TYR A 51 6.71 14.88 -3.36
C TYR A 51 7.61 13.74 -3.85
N TRP A 52 7.19 12.49 -3.73
CA TRP A 52 7.98 11.35 -4.23
C TRP A 52 8.17 11.41 -5.74
N ARG A 53 7.19 11.91 -6.51
CA ARG A 53 7.32 12.10 -7.97
C ARG A 53 8.40 13.11 -8.29
N VAL A 54 8.43 14.22 -7.55
CA VAL A 54 9.43 15.29 -7.70
C VAL A 54 10.83 14.78 -7.34
N VAL A 55 10.95 13.99 -6.27
CA VAL A 55 12.22 13.35 -5.87
C VAL A 55 12.74 12.42 -6.98
N LEU A 56 11.88 11.56 -7.56
CA LEU A 56 12.27 10.69 -8.66
C LEU A 56 12.56 11.46 -9.96
N CYS A 57 11.84 12.55 -10.25
CA CYS A 57 12.19 13.42 -11.37
C CYS A 57 13.59 14.03 -11.17
N ALA A 58 13.92 14.46 -9.96
CA ALA A 58 15.24 14.99 -9.64
C ALA A 58 16.34 13.94 -9.85
N SER A 59 16.15 12.68 -9.45
CA SER A 59 17.16 11.64 -9.69
C SER A 59 17.38 11.39 -11.18
N LEU A 60 16.31 11.38 -12.00
CA LEU A 60 16.40 11.25 -13.45
C LEU A 60 17.12 12.44 -14.12
N LEU A 61 16.76 13.66 -13.74
CA LEU A 61 17.36 14.89 -14.26
C LEU A 61 18.84 15.05 -13.88
N HIS A 62 19.24 14.46 -12.75
CA HIS A 62 20.63 14.46 -12.29
C HIS A 62 21.41 13.19 -12.67
N HIS A 63 20.85 12.37 -13.58
CA HIS A 63 21.51 11.22 -14.20
C HIS A 63 21.98 10.13 -13.21
N TYR A 64 21.18 9.86 -12.18
CA TYR A 64 21.38 8.66 -11.36
C TYR A 64 21.19 7.41 -12.22
N ASN A 65 21.98 6.36 -11.95
CA ASN A 65 21.85 5.09 -12.66
C ASN A 65 20.60 4.33 -12.19
N ASN A 66 20.22 3.28 -12.93
CA ASN A 66 19.02 2.51 -12.63
C ASN A 66 19.07 1.87 -11.24
N GLN A 67 20.22 1.36 -10.80
CA GLN A 67 20.36 0.73 -9.48
C GLN A 67 20.11 1.73 -8.34
N ASP A 68 20.64 2.94 -8.45
CA ASP A 68 20.38 4.01 -7.48
C ASP A 68 18.91 4.46 -7.50
N ILE A 69 18.27 4.49 -8.68
CA ILE A 69 16.85 4.82 -8.79
C ILE A 69 15.97 3.74 -8.13
N GLU A 70 16.31 2.47 -8.29
CA GLU A 70 15.64 1.36 -7.59
C GLU A 70 15.80 1.49 -6.07
N ALA A 71 17.04 1.68 -5.59
CA ALA A 71 17.33 1.86 -4.16
C ALA A 71 16.61 3.11 -3.59
N LEU A 72 16.52 4.18 -4.38
CA LEU A 72 15.78 5.38 -3.99
C LEU A 72 14.27 5.11 -3.89
N LYS A 73 13.68 4.36 -4.82
CA LYS A 73 12.26 3.99 -4.73
C LYS A 73 11.96 3.16 -3.49
N GLU A 74 12.79 2.16 -3.20
CA GLU A 74 12.69 1.35 -1.98
C GLU A 74 12.76 2.23 -0.72
N LEU A 75 13.75 3.12 -0.66
CA LEU A 75 13.91 4.09 0.42
C LEU A 75 12.68 4.99 0.60
N LEU A 76 12.11 5.49 -0.51
CA LEU A 76 10.91 6.33 -0.45
C LEU A 76 9.70 5.52 0.03
N VAL A 77 9.52 4.27 -0.41
CA VAL A 77 8.45 3.41 0.10
C VAL A 77 8.57 3.26 1.62
N LYS A 78 9.76 2.92 2.12
CA LYS A 78 10.07 2.84 3.57
C LYS A 78 9.70 4.15 4.29
N PHE A 79 10.16 5.28 3.77
CA PHE A 79 9.94 6.59 4.37
C PHE A 79 8.46 7.00 4.43
N TYR A 80 7.79 7.00 3.27
CA TYR A 80 6.43 7.50 3.15
C TYR A 80 5.42 6.59 3.85
N TYR A 81 5.57 5.27 3.74
CA TYR A 81 4.63 4.35 4.41
C TYR A 81 4.79 4.37 5.93
N GLN A 82 6.02 4.40 6.46
CA GLN A 82 6.20 4.51 7.91
C GLN A 82 5.60 5.82 8.44
N ASN A 83 5.87 6.96 7.79
CA ASN A 83 5.27 8.24 8.19
C ASN A 83 3.74 8.20 8.09
N TRP A 84 3.20 7.67 7.00
CA TRP A 84 1.76 7.63 6.77
C TRP A 84 1.04 6.76 7.79
N VAL A 85 1.58 5.59 8.14
CA VAL A 85 1.02 4.72 9.18
C VAL A 85 1.14 5.36 10.57
N ALA A 86 2.26 6.04 10.86
CA ALA A 86 2.50 6.67 12.16
C ALA A 86 1.61 7.91 12.39
N THR A 87 1.53 8.82 11.41
CA THR A 87 0.94 10.16 11.61
C THR A 87 -0.35 10.40 10.84
N GLN A 88 -0.65 9.60 9.81
CA GLN A 88 -1.74 9.84 8.86
C GLN A 88 -1.59 11.16 8.07
N GLU A 89 -0.39 11.73 8.06
CA GLU A 89 -0.04 12.97 7.38
C GLU A 89 1.10 12.74 6.37
N GLU A 90 1.35 13.73 5.52
CA GLU A 90 2.52 13.73 4.66
C GLU A 90 3.79 14.00 5.47
N PRO A 91 4.96 13.45 5.06
CA PRO A 91 6.21 13.84 5.69
C PRO A 91 6.47 15.33 5.53
N LYS A 92 7.21 15.93 6.48
CA LYS A 92 7.52 17.35 6.43
C LYS A 92 8.12 17.75 5.08
N LYS A 93 7.56 18.81 4.49
CA LYS A 93 8.02 19.40 3.21
C LYS A 93 9.53 19.65 3.21
N GLN A 94 10.08 20.12 4.33
CA GLN A 94 11.52 20.38 4.47
C GLN A 94 12.37 19.13 4.23
N THR A 95 11.96 17.97 4.73
CA THR A 95 12.70 16.71 4.52
C THR A 95 12.75 16.34 3.06
N ASN A 96 11.62 16.47 2.35
CA ASN A 96 11.57 16.25 0.91
C ASN A 96 12.45 17.23 0.13
N CYS A 97 12.46 18.51 0.51
CA CYS A 97 13.37 19.50 -0.07
C CYS A 97 14.85 19.16 0.20
N ASN A 98 15.18 18.64 1.38
CA ASN A 98 16.53 18.21 1.72
C ASN A 98 16.98 17.02 0.86
N ILE A 99 16.10 16.05 0.63
CA ILE A 99 16.35 14.91 -0.27
C ILE A 99 16.60 15.42 -1.70
N ILE A 100 15.74 16.31 -2.22
CA ILE A 100 15.92 16.90 -3.56
C ILE A 100 17.26 17.65 -3.63
N LYS A 101 17.61 18.43 -2.61
CA LYS A 101 18.90 19.13 -2.55
C LYS A 101 20.08 18.15 -2.60
N ALA A 102 20.02 17.05 -1.85
CA ALA A 102 21.05 16.01 -1.87
C ALA A 102 21.20 15.36 -3.25
N LEU A 103 20.09 15.11 -3.96
CA LEU A 103 20.11 14.61 -5.34
C LEU A 103 20.77 15.60 -6.31
N LYS A 104 20.44 16.90 -6.18
CA LYS A 104 21.05 17.97 -7.00
C LYS A 104 22.56 18.07 -6.78
N GLU A 105 23.01 17.82 -5.54
CA GLU A 105 24.42 17.76 -5.13
C GLU A 105 25.09 16.42 -5.51
N LYS A 106 24.39 15.51 -6.20
CA LYS A 106 24.86 14.18 -6.62
C LYS A 106 25.34 13.29 -5.46
N LYS A 107 24.71 13.40 -4.29
CA LYS A 107 25.02 12.54 -3.14
C LYS A 107 24.55 11.11 -3.37
N SER A 108 25.23 10.14 -2.75
CA SER A 108 24.82 8.74 -2.81
C SER A 108 23.43 8.51 -2.18
N VAL A 109 22.76 7.42 -2.59
CA VAL A 109 21.49 7.00 -1.96
C VAL A 109 21.67 6.70 -0.47
N GLU A 110 22.83 6.19 -0.07
CA GLU A 110 23.24 6.02 1.35
C GLU A 110 23.16 7.35 2.15
N SER A 111 23.66 8.44 1.55
CA SER A 111 23.61 9.76 2.18
C SER A 111 22.18 10.27 2.29
N ILE A 112 21.34 9.96 1.31
CA ILE A 112 19.91 10.30 1.31
C ILE A 112 19.17 9.47 2.37
N ALA A 113 19.50 8.18 2.52
CA ALA A 113 18.95 7.32 3.54
C ALA A 113 19.25 7.85 4.96
N SER A 114 20.41 8.48 5.15
CA SER A 114 20.74 9.15 6.41
C SER A 114 19.80 10.32 6.73
N ILE A 115 19.39 11.12 5.73
CA ILE A 115 18.41 12.20 5.91
C ILE A 115 17.04 11.63 6.33
N VAL A 116 16.62 10.53 5.70
CA VAL A 116 15.37 9.84 6.04
C VAL A 116 15.44 9.27 7.46
N LYS A 117 16.54 8.61 7.82
CA LYS A 117 16.74 8.02 9.14
C LYS A 117 16.68 9.08 10.24
N GLU A 118 17.38 10.20 10.07
CA GLU A 118 17.35 11.32 11.02
C GLU A 118 15.91 11.81 11.26
N TYR A 119 15.12 11.95 10.20
CA TYR A 119 13.71 12.33 10.33
C TYR A 119 12.89 11.29 11.11
N LEU A 120 13.03 10.01 10.77
CA LEU A 120 12.25 8.94 11.40
C LEU A 120 12.59 8.81 12.89
N ASP A 121 13.87 8.94 13.25
CA ASP A 121 14.36 8.87 14.62
C ASP A 121 13.90 10.09 15.43
N TYR A 122 14.10 11.31 14.91
CA TYR A 122 13.71 12.55 15.60
C TYR A 122 12.21 12.60 15.90
N HIS A 123 11.39 12.12 14.95
CA HIS A 123 9.93 12.10 15.07
C HIS A 123 9.37 10.82 15.69
N LYS A 124 10.21 9.85 16.09
CA LYS A 124 9.79 8.54 16.61
C LYS A 124 8.83 7.78 15.69
N ILE A 125 8.93 8.03 14.39
CA ILE A 125 8.01 7.49 13.37
C ILE A 125 8.03 5.97 13.39
N THR A 126 9.22 5.36 13.44
CA THR A 126 9.36 3.89 13.45
C THR A 126 8.65 3.25 14.64
N GLN A 127 8.68 3.90 15.82
CA GLN A 127 8.02 3.41 17.03
C GLN A 127 6.50 3.48 16.87
N ASP A 128 5.97 4.62 16.43
CA ASP A 128 4.53 4.82 16.26
C ASP A 128 3.96 3.98 15.11
N PHE A 129 4.73 3.80 14.04
CA PHE A 129 4.45 2.87 12.95
C PHE A 129 4.21 1.44 13.48
N LYS A 130 5.15 0.90 14.27
CA LYS A 130 5.04 -0.46 14.84
C LYS A 130 3.87 -0.60 15.79
N LYS A 131 3.59 0.44 16.57
CA LYS A 131 2.45 0.47 17.49
C LYS A 131 1.12 0.46 16.72
N ASN A 132 0.98 1.30 15.70
CA ASN A 132 -0.27 1.44 14.95
C ASN A 132 -0.59 0.19 14.11
N LEU A 133 0.41 -0.55 13.61
CA LEU A 133 0.19 -1.84 12.95
C LEU A 133 -0.43 -2.92 13.87
N GLN A 134 -0.25 -2.78 15.18
CA GLN A 134 -0.73 -3.73 16.18
C GLN A 134 -2.11 -3.36 16.76
N ASP A 135 -2.74 -2.30 16.26
CA ASP A 135 -4.04 -1.86 16.75
C ASP A 135 -5.13 -2.92 16.45
N SER A 136 -5.88 -3.32 17.47
CA SER A 136 -6.97 -4.29 17.36
C SER A 136 -8.20 -3.75 16.63
N LYS A 137 -8.35 -2.42 16.56
CA LYS A 137 -9.44 -1.68 15.91
C LYS A 137 -9.00 -1.01 14.62
N LEU A 138 -7.89 -1.46 14.03
CA LEU A 138 -7.29 -0.91 12.83
C LEU A 138 -8.30 -0.71 11.70
N TYR A 139 -9.13 -1.72 11.40
CA TYR A 139 -10.17 -1.56 10.37
C TYR A 139 -11.15 -0.44 10.70
N GLU A 140 -11.63 -0.32 11.94
CA GLU A 140 -12.62 0.70 12.29
C GLU A 140 -12.10 2.12 12.11
N GLN A 141 -10.82 2.34 12.46
CA GLN A 141 -10.13 3.61 12.31
C GLN A 141 -9.93 3.99 10.83
N HIS A 142 -9.76 2.98 9.96
CA HIS A 142 -9.35 3.17 8.57
C HIS A 142 -10.37 2.71 7.51
N LYS A 143 -11.59 2.29 7.90
CA LYS A 143 -12.61 1.77 6.97
C LYS A 143 -13.13 2.79 5.96
N LYS A 144 -13.10 4.08 6.31
CA LYS A 144 -13.49 5.14 5.38
C LYS A 144 -12.39 5.24 4.33
N SER A 145 -12.77 5.18 3.05
CA SER A 145 -11.86 5.45 1.93
C SER A 145 -11.56 6.95 1.90
N SER A 146 -10.76 7.40 2.85
CA SER A 146 -10.21 8.75 2.91
C SER A 146 -8.77 8.71 2.42
N LYS A 147 -8.26 9.85 1.95
CA LYS A 147 -6.85 10.01 1.57
C LYS A 147 -5.87 9.66 2.71
N ASN A 148 -6.36 9.62 3.95
CA ASN A 148 -5.55 9.36 5.14
C ASN A 148 -5.57 7.87 5.55
N SER A 149 -6.40 7.03 4.92
CA SER A 149 -6.47 5.60 5.22
C SER A 149 -5.32 4.83 4.55
N TRP A 150 -4.42 4.31 5.37
CA TRP A 150 -3.26 3.52 4.92
C TRP A 150 -3.53 2.01 4.86
N LEU A 151 -4.70 1.54 5.34
CA LEU A 151 -5.00 0.11 5.48
C LEU A 151 -4.98 -0.64 4.13
N ARG A 152 -5.70 -0.14 3.12
CA ARG A 152 -5.70 -0.73 1.77
C ARG A 152 -4.26 -0.78 1.19
N PRO A 153 -3.49 0.32 1.18
CA PRO A 153 -2.08 0.31 0.76
C PRO A 153 -1.20 -0.70 1.52
N ILE A 154 -1.36 -0.88 2.82
CA ILE A 154 -0.59 -1.87 3.59
C ILE A 154 -0.94 -3.30 3.19
N LEU A 155 -2.22 -3.61 2.96
CA LEU A 155 -2.63 -4.93 2.45
C LEU A 155 -2.09 -5.17 1.03
N ILE A 156 -2.08 -4.14 0.17
CA ILE A 156 -1.47 -4.21 -1.16
C ILE A 156 0.05 -4.43 -1.07
N LEU A 157 0.73 -3.78 -0.12
CA LEU A 157 2.16 -4.01 0.14
C LEU A 157 2.43 -5.46 0.52
N VAL A 158 1.62 -6.02 1.43
CA VAL A 158 1.71 -7.44 1.79
C VAL A 158 1.53 -8.31 0.55
N GLU A 159 0.49 -8.07 -0.25
CA GLU A 159 0.21 -8.83 -1.48
C GLU A 159 1.39 -8.80 -2.47
N TYR A 160 1.95 -7.63 -2.75
CA TYR A 160 3.12 -7.51 -3.63
C TYR A 160 4.35 -8.23 -3.06
N SER A 161 4.60 -8.11 -1.75
CA SER A 161 5.75 -8.79 -1.11
C SER A 161 5.67 -10.32 -1.11
N MET A 162 4.49 -10.89 -1.37
CA MET A 162 4.29 -12.34 -1.52
C MET A 162 4.57 -12.82 -2.96
N SER A 163 4.96 -11.91 -3.85
CA SER A 163 5.36 -12.19 -5.22
C SER A 163 6.84 -11.92 -5.42
N ASP A 164 7.47 -12.76 -6.24
CA ASP A 164 8.81 -12.53 -6.81
C ASP A 164 8.77 -11.72 -8.11
N ASP A 165 7.56 -11.42 -8.61
CA ASP A 165 7.35 -10.55 -9.76
C ASP A 165 7.69 -9.08 -9.41
N PRO A 166 8.76 -8.51 -10.00
CA PRO A 166 9.15 -7.13 -9.74
C PRO A 166 8.21 -6.11 -10.38
N CYS A 167 7.42 -6.51 -11.38
CA CYS A 167 6.51 -5.65 -12.16
C CYS A 167 5.07 -6.19 -12.13
N PRO A 168 4.46 -6.36 -10.95
CA PRO A 168 3.13 -6.90 -10.82
C PRO A 168 2.10 -5.94 -11.41
N LYS A 169 0.98 -6.46 -11.92
CA LYS A 169 -0.13 -5.62 -12.34
C LYS A 169 -0.60 -4.75 -11.17
N ARG A 170 -0.65 -3.42 -11.38
CA ARG A 170 -1.19 -2.47 -10.41
C ARG A 170 -2.59 -2.85 -9.94
N ILE A 171 -2.75 -3.02 -8.62
CA ILE A 171 -4.05 -3.29 -7.98
C ILE A 171 -4.83 -1.97 -7.87
N GLN A 172 -5.96 -1.86 -8.57
CA GLN A 172 -6.84 -0.70 -8.42
C GLN A 172 -7.58 -0.79 -7.09
N MET A 173 -7.57 0.29 -6.31
CA MET A 173 -8.19 0.32 -4.98
C MET A 173 -9.71 0.05 -5.00
N ASN A 174 -10.38 0.21 -6.14
CA ASN A 174 -11.82 -0.01 -6.29
C ASN A 174 -12.16 -1.44 -6.75
N ASP A 175 -11.18 -2.26 -7.13
CA ASP A 175 -11.43 -3.60 -7.68
C ASP A 175 -11.62 -4.67 -6.58
N PHE A 176 -11.38 -4.31 -5.31
CA PHE A 176 -11.43 -5.23 -4.18
C PHE A 176 -12.12 -4.65 -2.95
N HIS A 177 -12.50 -5.57 -2.06
CA HIS A 177 -12.98 -5.32 -0.72
C HIS A 177 -11.97 -5.83 0.29
N ILE A 178 -11.98 -5.22 1.48
CA ILE A 178 -11.29 -5.77 2.64
C ILE A 178 -12.22 -6.82 3.25
N GLU A 179 -11.86 -8.08 3.08
CA GLU A 179 -12.59 -9.22 3.66
C GLU A 179 -12.20 -9.38 5.13
N HIS A 180 -13.22 -9.56 5.98
CA HIS A 180 -13.07 -9.98 7.37
C HIS A 180 -13.24 -11.49 7.44
N ILE A 181 -12.16 -12.23 7.70
CA ILE A 181 -12.20 -13.69 7.69
C ILE A 181 -13.11 -14.18 8.83
N LEU A 182 -12.82 -13.78 10.07
CA LEU A 182 -13.76 -13.73 11.19
C LEU A 182 -14.73 -12.56 10.94
N PRO A 183 -16.03 -12.81 10.68
CA PRO A 183 -16.98 -11.76 10.32
C PRO A 183 -17.25 -10.77 11.45
N GLN A 184 -17.68 -9.55 11.09
CA GLN A 184 -18.08 -8.53 12.07
C GLN A 184 -19.34 -8.91 12.85
N GLN A 185 -20.25 -9.64 12.21
CA GLN A 185 -21.53 -10.06 12.79
C GLN A 185 -21.76 -11.53 12.48
N PRO A 186 -21.06 -12.47 13.15
CA PRO A 186 -21.30 -13.88 12.94
C PRO A 186 -22.71 -14.26 13.40
N GLY A 187 -23.31 -15.27 12.77
CA GLY A 187 -24.60 -15.80 13.20
C GLY A 187 -24.50 -16.44 14.59
N SER A 188 -25.58 -16.44 15.37
CA SER A 188 -25.59 -17.00 16.73
C SER A 188 -25.26 -18.50 16.81
N SER A 189 -25.51 -19.25 15.74
CA SER A 189 -25.20 -20.68 15.61
C SER A 189 -23.88 -20.99 14.91
N SER A 190 -23.15 -19.96 14.47
CA SER A 190 -21.91 -20.07 13.70
C SER A 190 -20.76 -20.66 14.51
N GLN A 191 -19.82 -21.32 13.82
CA GLN A 191 -18.52 -21.70 14.37
C GLN A 191 -17.83 -20.54 15.10
N TRP A 192 -17.94 -19.31 14.58
CA TRP A 192 -17.27 -18.13 15.14
C TRP A 192 -17.63 -17.83 16.60
N VAL A 193 -18.86 -18.11 17.03
CA VAL A 193 -19.32 -17.87 18.41
C VAL A 193 -18.84 -18.97 19.37
N LYS A 194 -18.46 -20.14 18.84
CA LYS A 194 -17.93 -21.28 19.62
C LYS A 194 -16.41 -21.18 19.78
N ASP A 195 -15.74 -20.75 18.72
CA ASP A 195 -14.27 -20.74 18.63
C ASP A 195 -13.65 -19.46 19.21
N PHE A 196 -14.44 -18.41 19.46
CA PHE A 196 -13.98 -17.12 19.98
C PHE A 196 -14.84 -16.65 21.15
N SER A 197 -14.20 -16.19 22.23
CA SER A 197 -14.87 -15.41 23.27
C SER A 197 -15.23 -14.01 22.77
N GLU A 198 -16.11 -13.31 23.47
CA GLU A 198 -16.48 -11.93 23.09
C GLU A 198 -15.27 -10.98 23.16
N GLU A 199 -14.39 -11.18 24.15
CA GLU A 199 -13.13 -10.45 24.30
C GLU A 199 -12.18 -10.72 23.12
N GLU A 200 -12.04 -11.98 22.70
CA GLU A 200 -11.21 -12.36 21.56
C GLU A 200 -11.76 -11.79 20.25
N ARG A 201 -13.09 -11.80 20.05
CA ARG A 201 -13.71 -11.13 18.90
C ARG A 201 -13.40 -9.63 18.90
N GLY A 202 -13.47 -8.99 20.07
CA GLY A 202 -13.10 -7.58 20.24
C GLY A 202 -11.64 -7.28 19.89
N LEU A 203 -10.73 -8.25 20.11
CA LEU A 203 -9.31 -8.13 19.81
C LEU A 203 -8.99 -8.37 18.32
N TYR A 204 -9.62 -9.37 17.70
CA TYR A 204 -9.17 -9.85 16.39
C TYR A 204 -10.01 -9.39 15.20
N THR A 205 -11.31 -9.14 15.37
CA THR A 205 -12.23 -8.91 14.24
C THR A 205 -11.74 -7.79 13.30
N HIS A 206 -11.26 -6.70 13.87
CA HIS A 206 -10.80 -5.51 13.14
C HIS A 206 -9.28 -5.37 13.08
N SER A 207 -8.55 -6.38 13.58
CA SER A 207 -7.09 -6.41 13.57
C SER A 207 -6.56 -6.75 12.18
N LEU A 208 -5.34 -6.32 11.88
CA LEU A 208 -4.65 -6.62 10.61
C LEU A 208 -4.64 -8.13 10.28
N ALA A 209 -4.49 -8.98 11.29
CA ALA A 209 -4.39 -10.44 11.12
C ALA A 209 -5.65 -11.06 10.50
N ASN A 210 -6.81 -10.45 10.73
CA ASN A 210 -8.10 -10.95 10.26
C ASN A 210 -8.52 -10.41 8.88
N LEU A 211 -7.70 -9.53 8.29
CA LEU A 211 -8.05 -8.81 7.06
C LEU A 211 -7.30 -9.38 5.86
N THR A 212 -7.99 -9.43 4.72
CA THR A 212 -7.43 -9.86 3.45
C THR A 212 -8.08 -9.13 2.26
N LEU A 213 -7.49 -9.24 1.08
CA LEU A 213 -8.03 -8.65 -0.15
C LEU A 213 -8.96 -9.64 -0.86
N LEU A 214 -10.18 -9.24 -1.20
CA LEU A 214 -11.09 -10.13 -1.93
C LEU A 214 -11.93 -9.38 -2.95
N GLY A 215 -12.09 -9.97 -4.14
CA GLY A 215 -12.97 -9.41 -5.17
C GLY A 215 -14.43 -9.35 -4.71
N GLY A 216 -15.14 -8.28 -5.06
CA GLY A 216 -16.48 -7.98 -4.51
C GLY A 216 -17.50 -9.11 -4.63
N THR A 217 -17.54 -9.81 -5.77
CA THR A 217 -18.44 -10.96 -5.96
C THR A 217 -18.16 -12.11 -4.99
N LYS A 218 -16.88 -12.40 -4.70
CA LYS A 218 -16.50 -13.44 -3.74
C LYS A 218 -16.74 -12.98 -2.30
N ASN A 219 -16.44 -11.73 -1.98
CA ASN A 219 -16.70 -11.13 -0.67
C ASN A 219 -18.19 -11.16 -0.31
N ALA A 220 -19.08 -10.82 -1.25
CA ALA A 220 -20.52 -10.89 -1.05
C ALA A 220 -21.04 -12.31 -0.81
N GLN A 221 -20.39 -13.33 -1.39
CA GLN A 221 -20.74 -14.74 -1.18
C GLN A 221 -20.16 -15.30 0.12
N ALA A 222 -18.93 -14.92 0.46
CA ALA A 222 -18.26 -15.32 1.69
C ALA A 222 -19.01 -14.80 2.91
N SER A 223 -19.41 -13.52 2.90
CA SER A 223 -20.30 -12.92 3.89
C SER A 223 -19.95 -13.34 5.34
N ASN A 224 -20.93 -13.79 6.11
CA ASN A 224 -20.76 -14.28 7.47
C ASN A 224 -20.66 -15.81 7.56
N LEU A 225 -20.32 -16.50 6.47
CA LEU A 225 -20.16 -17.95 6.47
C LEU A 225 -19.02 -18.40 7.40
N ASP A 226 -19.06 -19.66 7.81
CA ASP A 226 -18.00 -20.28 8.60
C ASP A 226 -16.73 -20.45 7.75
N PHE A 227 -15.59 -20.65 8.42
CA PHE A 227 -14.28 -20.59 7.78
C PHE A 227 -14.15 -21.59 6.62
N LYS A 228 -14.69 -22.80 6.80
CA LYS A 228 -14.60 -23.88 5.82
C LYS A 228 -15.27 -23.48 4.50
N GLU A 229 -16.47 -22.91 4.56
CA GLU A 229 -17.22 -22.45 3.40
C GLU A 229 -16.55 -21.24 2.74
N LYS A 230 -16.03 -20.30 3.53
CA LYS A 230 -15.25 -19.16 3.01
C LYS A 230 -14.04 -19.63 2.20
N LYS A 231 -13.30 -20.64 2.69
CA LYS A 231 -12.17 -21.23 1.96
C LYS A 231 -12.57 -21.79 0.59
N GLU A 232 -13.69 -22.51 0.51
CA GLU A 232 -14.19 -23.03 -0.77
C GLU A 232 -14.53 -21.90 -1.76
N ILE A 233 -15.02 -20.75 -1.28
CA ILE A 233 -15.27 -19.55 -2.10
C ILE A 233 -13.95 -18.92 -2.55
N TYR A 234 -12.96 -18.81 -1.66
CA TYR A 234 -11.64 -18.25 -1.99
C TYR A 234 -10.94 -19.09 -3.06
N MET A 235 -11.03 -20.41 -2.96
CA MET A 235 -10.44 -21.35 -3.91
C MET A 235 -11.28 -21.54 -5.18
N GLY A 236 -12.47 -20.95 -5.26
CA GLY A 236 -13.32 -21.01 -6.45
C GLY A 236 -14.17 -22.28 -6.57
N ASN A 237 -14.19 -23.15 -5.57
CA ASN A 237 -14.93 -24.41 -5.59
C ASN A 237 -16.45 -24.22 -5.41
N ALA A 238 -16.86 -23.13 -4.77
CA ALA A 238 -18.27 -22.87 -4.41
C ALA A 238 -18.85 -21.56 -4.97
N VAL A 239 -18.15 -20.87 -5.88
CA VAL A 239 -18.58 -19.54 -6.36
C VAL A 239 -19.75 -19.63 -7.33
N LYS A 240 -20.85 -18.95 -7.01
CA LYS A 240 -22.06 -18.84 -7.83
C LYS A 240 -22.13 -17.45 -8.50
N LEU A 241 -22.26 -17.36 -9.81
CA LEU A 241 -22.40 -16.11 -10.58
C LEU A 241 -23.85 -15.64 -10.76
N GLY A 242 -24.82 -16.38 -10.20
CA GLY A 242 -26.25 -16.16 -10.43
C GLY A 242 -26.85 -17.23 -11.34
N LYS A 243 -28.04 -16.97 -11.89
CA LYS A 243 -28.76 -17.90 -12.76
C LYS A 243 -28.61 -17.51 -14.24
N ASP A 244 -28.46 -18.49 -15.13
CA ASP A 244 -28.55 -18.26 -16.57
C ASP A 244 -30.00 -17.91 -16.98
N LYS A 245 -30.21 -17.58 -18.26
CA LYS A 245 -31.55 -17.28 -18.81
C LYS A 245 -32.56 -18.43 -18.65
N ARG A 246 -32.11 -19.63 -18.24
CA ARG A 246 -32.91 -20.84 -18.01
C ARG A 246 -33.03 -21.19 -16.52
N GLY A 247 -32.61 -20.29 -15.62
CA GLY A 247 -32.71 -20.47 -14.18
C GLY A 247 -31.63 -21.37 -13.55
N ARG A 248 -30.64 -21.85 -14.32
CA ARG A 248 -29.57 -22.72 -13.82
C ARG A 248 -28.46 -21.90 -13.19
N GLU A 249 -27.97 -22.32 -12.02
CA GLU A 249 -26.82 -21.67 -11.38
C GLU A 249 -25.59 -21.73 -12.31
N LYS A 250 -25.07 -20.56 -12.68
CA LYS A 250 -23.74 -20.44 -13.27
C LYS A 250 -22.74 -20.50 -12.14
N THR A 251 -21.81 -21.44 -12.21
CA THR A 251 -20.67 -21.52 -11.28
C THR A 251 -19.44 -20.91 -11.95
N PHE A 252 -18.57 -20.28 -11.15
CA PHE A 252 -17.30 -19.71 -11.60
C PHE A 252 -16.15 -20.36 -10.86
N LYS A 253 -15.54 -21.35 -11.50
CA LYS A 253 -14.42 -22.09 -10.92
C LYS A 253 -13.10 -21.36 -11.13
N VAL A 254 -12.97 -20.19 -10.50
CA VAL A 254 -11.72 -19.43 -10.52
C VAL A 254 -11.40 -18.98 -9.10
N MET A 255 -10.22 -19.35 -8.62
CA MET A 255 -9.70 -18.91 -7.33
C MET A 255 -9.56 -17.38 -7.27
N THR A 256 -9.45 -16.84 -6.06
CA THR A 256 -9.05 -15.44 -5.89
C THR A 256 -7.65 -15.21 -6.49
N CYS A 257 -7.41 -14.03 -7.07
CA CYS A 257 -6.10 -13.66 -7.59
C CYS A 257 -5.14 -13.16 -6.49
N TYR A 258 -5.65 -12.91 -5.27
CA TYR A 258 -4.86 -12.39 -4.15
C TYR A 258 -4.15 -13.53 -3.40
N LYS A 259 -2.82 -13.55 -3.51
CA LYS A 259 -1.92 -14.51 -2.85
C LYS A 259 -2.13 -14.53 -1.34
N MET A 260 -2.32 -13.38 -0.71
CA MET A 260 -2.53 -13.31 0.74
C MET A 260 -3.83 -13.99 1.20
N THR A 261 -4.83 -14.12 0.33
CA THR A 261 -6.08 -14.84 0.61
C THR A 261 -5.96 -16.33 0.29
N ILE A 262 -5.20 -16.67 -0.75
CA ILE A 262 -4.85 -18.07 -1.05
C ILE A 262 -4.08 -18.68 0.14
N ASP A 263 -3.17 -17.92 0.73
CA ASP A 263 -2.43 -18.26 1.95
C ASP A 263 -3.36 -18.50 3.16
N VAL A 264 -4.34 -17.60 3.38
CA VAL A 264 -5.40 -17.81 4.40
C VAL A 264 -6.14 -19.14 4.18
N ALA A 265 -6.43 -19.50 2.93
CA ALA A 265 -7.13 -20.73 2.62
C ALA A 265 -6.32 -22.01 2.95
N GLN A 266 -5.01 -21.90 3.18
CA GLN A 266 -4.17 -23.03 3.60
C GLN A 266 -4.28 -23.36 5.10
N TYR A 267 -4.83 -22.46 5.92
CA TYR A 267 -5.03 -22.75 7.34
C TYR A 267 -6.11 -23.82 7.51
N THR A 268 -5.84 -24.81 8.37
CA THR A 268 -6.81 -25.87 8.70
C THR A 268 -8.04 -25.28 9.38
N GLU A 269 -7.81 -24.42 10.37
CA GLU A 269 -8.81 -23.77 11.22
C GLU A 269 -8.49 -22.27 11.37
N TRP A 270 -9.49 -21.48 11.75
CA TRP A 270 -9.34 -20.05 12.01
C TRP A 270 -9.74 -19.74 13.44
N THR A 271 -8.77 -19.81 14.33
CA THR A 271 -8.89 -19.67 15.80
C THR A 271 -7.99 -18.54 16.29
N PRO A 272 -8.11 -18.09 17.56
CA PRO A 272 -7.20 -17.11 18.16
C PRO A 272 -5.72 -17.49 17.97
N LYS A 273 -5.38 -18.77 18.07
CA LYS A 273 -4.01 -19.28 17.87
C LYS A 273 -3.49 -19.06 16.45
N SER A 274 -4.31 -19.34 15.43
CA SER A 274 -3.91 -19.07 14.04
C SER A 274 -3.80 -17.58 13.73
N LEU A 275 -4.65 -16.76 14.35
CA LEU A 275 -4.64 -15.31 14.18
C LEU A 275 -3.38 -14.68 14.79
N GLU A 276 -2.96 -15.08 15.99
CA GLU A 276 -1.73 -14.55 16.60
C GLU A 276 -0.50 -14.95 15.78
N LYS A 277 -0.42 -16.21 15.34
CA LYS A 277 0.66 -16.65 14.44
C LYS A 277 0.69 -15.81 13.16
N ARG A 278 -0.46 -15.62 12.51
CA ARG A 278 -0.56 -14.83 11.29
C ARG A 278 -0.20 -13.36 11.53
N LYS A 279 -0.58 -12.79 12.67
CA LYS A 279 -0.24 -11.43 13.07
C LYS A 279 1.27 -11.24 13.11
N GLU A 280 1.99 -12.14 13.78
CA GLU A 280 3.46 -12.12 13.84
C GLU A 280 4.08 -12.22 12.43
N GLU A 281 3.59 -13.14 11.60
CA GLU A 281 4.06 -13.33 10.22
C GLU A 281 3.83 -12.09 9.34
N LEU A 282 2.65 -11.47 9.44
CA LEU A 282 2.31 -10.25 8.69
C LEU A 282 3.12 -9.05 9.16
N ILE A 283 3.26 -8.85 10.47
CA ILE A 283 4.08 -7.76 11.02
C ILE A 283 5.53 -7.91 10.55
N LYS A 284 6.11 -9.11 10.71
CA LYS A 284 7.49 -9.38 10.27
C LYS A 284 7.67 -9.11 8.78
N ARG A 285 6.70 -9.50 7.95
CA ARG A 285 6.71 -9.24 6.50
C ARG A 285 6.65 -7.75 6.20
N ILE A 286 5.74 -7.01 6.80
CA ILE A 286 5.61 -5.56 6.60
C ILE A 286 6.87 -4.84 7.07
N GLU A 287 7.39 -5.19 8.25
CA GLU A 287 8.63 -4.62 8.78
C GLU A 287 9.81 -4.91 7.84
N SER A 288 9.96 -6.13 7.32
CA SER A 288 11.06 -6.48 6.41
C SER A 288 11.10 -5.61 5.13
N VAL A 289 9.95 -5.10 4.71
CA VAL A 289 9.83 -4.20 3.55
C VAL A 289 10.01 -2.73 3.95
N LEU A 290 9.45 -2.33 5.11
CA LEU A 290 9.29 -0.92 5.46
C LEU A 290 10.36 -0.37 6.40
N THR A 291 11.11 -1.20 7.13
CA THR A 291 12.16 -0.71 8.02
C THR A 291 13.47 -0.46 7.27
N LEU A 292 14.19 0.59 7.70
CA LEU A 292 15.53 0.94 7.21
C LEU A 292 16.60 -0.01 7.76
#